data_AF-A0A651G4Y9-F1
#
_entry.id   AF-A0A651G4Y9-F1
#
_cell.length_a   1.000
_cell.length_b   1.000
_cell.length_c   1.000
_cell.angle_alpha   90.00
_cell.angle_beta   90.00
_cell.angle_gamma   90.00
#
_symmetry.space_group_name_H-M   'P 1'
#
loop_
_entity.id
_entity.type
_entity.pdbx_description
1 polymer ?
#
loop_
_entity_poly.entity_id
_entity_poly.type
_entity_poly.pdbx_seq_one_letter_code
_entity_poly.pdbx_strand_id
1 'polypeptide(L)'
;MAKPIDINGLRSLFHINQNNGDTLPAKTERQVFVDRSGHIMRGSDASDIDDPELSQVHQGIFAALLDDPRQLELDRAVASRALPRTTREVIQKNITGWLYTFRTSQGMDFACYTRRDPETGSYQTWCIKPELEVMGLGAHGGHLYDDGRICYGWDNDSGMPSLESAYAKAVVWANERVAMMAAKERGEPAAFSLNADD
;
A
#
# COMPACT_ATOMS: atom_id res chain seq x y z
N MET A 1 -19.98 14.85 1.67
CA MET A 1 -19.66 13.42 1.74
C MET A 1 -18.72 13.12 0.59
N ALA A 2 -17.53 12.57 0.84
CA ALA A 2 -16.61 12.17 -0.22
C ALA A 2 -17.26 11.05 -1.05
N LYS A 3 -17.16 11.14 -2.38
CA LYS A 3 -17.70 10.13 -3.29
C LYS A 3 -16.97 8.80 -3.01
N PRO A 4 -17.65 7.67 -2.81
CA PRO A 4 -16.98 6.38 -2.67
C PRO A 4 -16.10 6.12 -3.88
N ILE A 5 -14.83 5.84 -3.67
CA ILE A 5 -13.91 5.58 -4.77
C ILE A 5 -14.27 4.25 -5.43
N ASP A 6 -14.27 4.24 -6.76
CA ASP A 6 -14.46 3.02 -7.54
C ASP A 6 -13.17 2.19 -7.51
N ILE A 7 -13.13 1.27 -6.54
CA ILE A 7 -12.02 0.33 -6.32
C ILE A 7 -11.81 -0.59 -7.53
N ASN A 8 -12.89 -1.00 -8.22
CA ASN A 8 -12.78 -1.89 -9.38
C ASN A 8 -12.12 -1.19 -10.57
N GLY A 9 -12.43 0.08 -10.80
CA GLY A 9 -11.74 0.86 -11.83
C GLY A 9 -10.30 1.23 -11.45
N LEU A 10 -9.99 1.43 -10.15
CA LEU A 10 -8.61 1.59 -9.69
C LEU A 10 -7.77 0.34 -9.97
N ARG A 11 -8.35 -0.83 -9.75
CA ARG A 11 -7.66 -2.10 -10.00
C ARG A 11 -7.44 -2.36 -11.48
N SER A 12 -8.46 -2.12 -12.32
CA SER A 12 -8.30 -2.17 -13.78
C SER A 12 -7.17 -1.26 -14.25
N LEU A 13 -7.05 -0.08 -13.66
CA LEU A 13 -5.99 0.86 -13.96
C LEU A 13 -4.60 0.33 -13.57
N PHE A 14 -4.45 -0.24 -12.37
CA PHE A 14 -3.17 -0.86 -11.96
C PHE A 14 -2.78 -2.00 -12.89
N HIS A 15 -3.70 -2.88 -13.28
CA HIS A 15 -3.40 -3.97 -14.23
C HIS A 15 -2.95 -3.45 -15.59
N ILE A 16 -3.64 -2.44 -16.13
CA ILE A 16 -3.25 -1.83 -17.42
C ILE A 16 -1.83 -1.26 -17.32
N ASN A 17 -1.51 -0.55 -16.25
CA ASN A 17 -0.22 0.10 -16.11
C ASN A 17 0.90 -0.91 -15.84
N GLN A 18 0.64 -1.95 -15.04
CA GLN A 18 1.56 -3.06 -14.83
C GLN A 18 1.86 -3.84 -16.11
N ASN A 19 0.83 -4.18 -16.89
CA ASN A 19 1.00 -4.87 -18.18
C ASN A 19 1.78 -4.01 -19.20
N ASN A 20 1.70 -2.69 -19.07
CA ASN A 20 2.45 -1.74 -19.91
C ASN A 20 3.85 -1.42 -19.36
N GLY A 21 4.23 -1.95 -18.18
CA GLY A 21 5.48 -1.60 -17.50
C GLY A 21 5.54 -0.14 -17.00
N ASP A 22 4.38 0.53 -16.91
CA ASP A 22 4.27 1.95 -16.55
C ASP A 22 4.13 2.10 -15.03
N THR A 23 5.26 2.23 -14.34
CA THR A 23 5.32 2.17 -12.87
C THR A 23 5.02 3.49 -12.17
N LEU A 24 5.16 4.60 -12.89
CA LEU A 24 4.75 5.95 -12.48
C LEU A 24 4.12 6.64 -13.69
N PRO A 25 2.84 6.39 -13.97
CA PRO A 25 2.20 6.92 -15.16
C PRO A 25 2.28 8.44 -15.22
N ALA A 26 2.78 8.97 -16.34
CA ALA A 26 2.82 10.42 -16.57
C ALA A 26 1.44 11.00 -16.91
N LYS A 27 0.52 10.16 -17.41
CA LYS A 27 -0.84 10.57 -17.79
C LYS A 27 -1.74 10.65 -16.57
N THR A 28 -2.33 11.82 -16.32
CA THR A 28 -3.16 12.12 -15.13
C THR A 28 -4.30 11.12 -14.92
N GLU A 29 -4.96 10.67 -15.99
CA GLU A 29 -6.04 9.67 -15.91
C GLU A 29 -5.55 8.27 -15.49
N ARG A 30 -4.23 8.05 -15.52
CA ARG A 30 -3.58 6.81 -15.08
C ARG A 30 -2.90 6.92 -13.72
N GLN A 31 -2.85 8.11 -13.15
CA GLN A 31 -2.26 8.36 -11.85
C GLN A 31 -3.24 8.05 -10.73
N VAL A 32 -2.70 7.56 -9.62
CA VAL A 32 -3.43 7.34 -8.37
C VAL A 32 -2.61 8.00 -7.28
N PHE A 33 -3.28 8.71 -6.38
CA PHE A 33 -2.70 9.42 -5.26
C PHE A 33 -3.35 8.97 -3.96
N VAL A 34 -2.61 9.12 -2.86
CA VAL A 34 -3.11 8.91 -1.50
C VAL A 34 -2.75 10.14 -0.68
N ASP A 35 -3.71 10.65 0.10
CA ASP A 35 -3.47 11.76 1.01
C ASP A 35 -3.02 11.28 2.41
N ARG A 36 -2.70 12.24 3.28
CA ARG A 36 -2.25 12.00 4.66
C ARG A 36 -3.30 11.36 5.57
N SER A 37 -4.56 11.35 5.16
CA SER A 37 -5.67 10.70 5.88
C SER A 37 -5.88 9.24 5.44
N GLY A 38 -5.17 8.79 4.39
CA GLY A 38 -5.34 7.48 3.79
C GLY A 38 -6.47 7.44 2.76
N HIS A 39 -6.94 8.59 2.29
CA HIS A 39 -7.93 8.68 1.23
C HIS A 39 -7.24 8.53 -0.13
N ILE A 40 -7.78 7.64 -0.96
CA ILE A 40 -7.29 7.37 -2.31
C ILE A 40 -8.03 8.30 -3.29
N MET A 41 -7.29 8.89 -4.23
CA MET A 41 -7.82 9.75 -5.27
C MET A 41 -7.23 9.36 -6.63
N ARG A 42 -8.02 9.41 -7.71
CA ARG A 42 -7.46 9.31 -9.07
C ARG A 42 -6.89 10.67 -9.46
N GLY A 43 -5.87 10.70 -10.31
CA GLY A 43 -5.31 11.96 -10.80
C GLY A 43 -6.35 12.83 -11.51
N SER A 44 -7.34 12.21 -12.18
CA SER A 44 -8.49 12.92 -12.77
C SER A 44 -9.38 13.63 -11.76
N ASP A 45 -9.34 13.20 -10.50
CA ASP A 45 -10.20 13.68 -9.42
C ASP A 45 -9.44 14.58 -8.44
N ALA A 46 -8.11 14.68 -8.58
CA ALA A 46 -7.27 15.55 -7.78
C ALA A 46 -7.41 17.01 -8.28
N SER A 47 -7.75 17.91 -7.35
CA SER A 47 -7.85 19.35 -7.64
C SER A 47 -6.49 19.98 -7.94
N ASP A 48 -5.42 19.40 -7.38
CA ASP A 48 -4.04 19.75 -7.63
C ASP A 48 -3.19 18.48 -7.50
N ILE A 49 -2.62 17.99 -8.61
CA ILE A 49 -1.80 16.78 -8.60
C ILE A 49 -0.39 17.02 -8.06
N ASP A 50 0.03 18.29 -7.97
CA ASP A 50 1.34 18.71 -7.47
C ASP A 50 1.28 19.07 -5.97
N ASP A 51 0.14 18.82 -5.30
CA ASP A 51 -0.02 19.04 -3.87
C ASP A 51 1.02 18.20 -3.10
N PRO A 52 1.90 18.83 -2.30
CA PRO A 52 2.95 18.12 -1.56
C PRO A 52 2.42 17.17 -0.48
N GLU A 53 1.14 17.25 -0.14
CA GLU A 53 0.43 16.33 0.76
C GLU A 53 -0.13 15.08 0.05
N LEU A 54 -0.05 15.03 -1.28
CA LEU A 54 -0.41 13.86 -2.08
C LEU A 54 0.81 12.99 -2.38
N SER A 55 0.63 11.69 -2.18
CA SER A 55 1.61 10.65 -2.49
C SER A 55 1.17 9.87 -3.71
N GLN A 56 1.93 9.95 -4.80
CA GLN A 56 1.66 9.16 -6.00
C GLN A 56 1.90 7.67 -5.71
N VAL A 57 0.91 6.83 -6.06
CA VAL A 57 1.01 5.38 -5.92
C VAL A 57 1.86 4.81 -7.04
N HIS A 58 3.01 4.24 -6.68
CA HIS A 58 3.83 3.45 -7.59
C HIS A 58 3.07 2.19 -8.03
N GLN A 59 3.05 1.94 -9.34
CA GLN A 59 2.23 0.88 -9.95
C GLN A 59 3.04 -0.35 -10.35
N GLY A 60 4.38 -0.26 -10.40
CA GLY A 60 5.26 -1.38 -10.71
C GLY A 60 5.60 -2.30 -9.53
N ILE A 61 6.35 -3.36 -9.85
CA ILE A 61 7.06 -4.25 -8.92
C ILE A 61 8.56 -3.87 -8.97
N PHE A 62 9.31 -4.06 -7.86
CA PHE A 62 10.78 -4.20 -7.76
C PHE A 62 11.59 -3.18 -6.91
N ALA A 63 12.74 -3.72 -6.46
CA ALA A 63 13.58 -3.39 -5.31
C ALA A 63 14.33 -2.04 -5.36
N ALA A 64 14.61 -1.49 -4.18
CA ALA A 64 15.36 -0.25 -4.03
C ALA A 64 16.89 -0.49 -4.02
N LEU A 65 17.64 0.53 -4.45
CA LEU A 65 19.10 0.59 -4.36
C LEU A 65 19.57 0.42 -2.91
N LEU A 66 20.64 -0.36 -2.70
CA LEU A 66 21.28 -0.60 -1.39
C LEU A 66 22.03 0.64 -0.86
N ASP A 67 21.95 0.79 0.48
CA ASP A 67 22.59 1.75 1.40
C ASP A 67 22.98 3.16 0.94
N ASP A 68 22.06 4.13 1.11
CA ASP A 68 22.40 5.55 1.33
C ASP A 68 22.36 5.83 2.85
N PRO A 69 23.47 6.28 3.49
CA PRO A 69 23.47 6.64 4.91
C PRO A 69 22.51 7.79 5.26
N ARG A 70 22.00 8.53 4.26
CA ARG A 70 20.97 9.57 4.41
C ARG A 70 19.55 9.03 4.29
N GLN A 71 19.38 7.75 3.94
CA GLN A 71 18.06 7.16 3.72
C GLN A 71 17.16 7.31 4.94
N LEU A 72 17.70 7.15 6.15
CA LEU A 72 16.93 7.32 7.38
C LEU A 72 16.39 8.75 7.55
N GLU A 73 17.16 9.77 7.15
CA GLU A 73 16.72 11.16 7.22
C GLU A 73 15.65 11.47 6.15
N LEU A 74 15.82 10.90 4.95
CA LEU A 74 14.79 10.95 3.90
C LEU A 74 13.51 10.26 4.37
N ASP A 75 13.62 9.11 5.04
CA ASP A 75 12.48 8.37 5.58
C ASP A 75 11.78 9.16 6.68
N ARG A 76 12.53 9.84 7.56
CA ARG A 76 11.95 10.76 8.56
C ARG A 76 11.18 11.89 7.90
N ALA A 77 11.75 12.50 6.86
CA ALA A 77 11.07 13.54 6.10
C ALA A 77 9.78 13.00 5.45
N VAL A 78 9.85 11.82 4.81
CA VAL A 78 8.69 11.14 4.21
C VAL A 78 7.65 10.78 5.27
N ALA A 79 8.04 10.17 6.38
CA ALA A 79 7.12 9.82 7.47
C ALA A 79 6.42 11.06 8.03
N SER A 80 7.16 12.17 8.17
CA SER A 80 6.63 13.45 8.64
C SER A 80 5.73 14.16 7.62
N ARG A 81 5.82 13.83 6.33
CA ARG A 81 5.10 14.50 5.23
C ARG A 81 3.94 13.67 4.67
N ALA A 82 4.14 12.38 4.41
CA ALA A 82 3.23 11.52 3.65
C ALA A 82 2.45 10.54 4.54
N LEU A 83 3.09 9.98 5.57
CA LEU A 83 2.46 8.96 6.41
C LEU A 83 1.45 9.58 7.41
N PRO A 84 0.55 8.77 8.00
CA PRO A 84 -0.44 9.24 8.96
C PRO A 84 0.21 9.92 10.16
N ARG A 85 -0.49 10.87 10.79
CA ARG A 85 0.00 11.56 12.01
C ARG A 85 0.25 10.61 13.20
N THR A 86 -0.29 9.40 13.14
CA THR A 86 -0.10 8.33 14.13
C THR A 86 1.25 7.62 13.99
N THR A 87 1.99 7.91 12.93
CA THR A 87 3.27 7.27 12.61
C THR A 87 4.32 7.51 13.69
N ARG A 88 5.01 6.44 14.08
CA ARG A 88 6.09 6.45 15.06
C ARG A 88 7.29 5.70 14.49
N GLU A 89 8.46 6.31 14.62
CA GLU A 89 9.74 5.62 14.41
C GLU A 89 9.90 4.57 15.52
N VAL A 90 10.21 3.34 15.15
CA VAL A 90 10.49 2.24 16.08
C VAL A 90 11.78 1.56 15.66
N ILE A 91 12.56 1.11 16.65
CA ILE A 91 13.81 0.39 16.42
C ILE A 91 13.63 -1.03 16.95
N GLN A 92 13.77 -2.02 16.07
CA GLN A 92 13.67 -3.43 16.43
C GLN A 92 14.89 -4.18 15.90
N LYS A 93 15.64 -4.82 16.80
CA LYS A 93 16.88 -5.56 16.46
C LYS A 93 17.85 -4.71 15.61
N ASN A 94 18.04 -3.44 15.98
CA ASN A 94 18.86 -2.45 15.27
C ASN A 94 18.38 -2.08 13.86
N ILE A 95 17.17 -2.46 13.46
CA ILE A 95 16.54 -2.01 12.22
C ILE A 95 15.49 -0.95 12.58
N THR A 96 15.60 0.23 11.98
CA THR A 96 14.59 1.27 12.09
C THR A 96 13.42 0.98 11.16
N GLY A 97 12.21 1.18 11.66
CA GLY A 97 11.00 1.13 10.86
C GLY A 97 9.93 2.07 11.41
N TRP A 98 8.74 1.97 10.82
CA TRP A 98 7.67 2.93 10.96
C TRP A 98 6.38 2.20 11.30
N LEU A 99 5.88 2.41 12.51
CA LEU A 99 4.59 1.89 12.94
C LEU A 99 3.53 2.98 12.77
N TYR A 100 2.45 2.68 12.07
CA TYR A 100 1.38 3.64 11.82
C TYR A 100 0.01 2.98 11.81
N THR A 101 -1.02 3.80 12.02
CA THR A 101 -2.41 3.36 11.96
C THR A 101 -3.22 4.24 11.03
N PHE A 102 -4.13 3.64 10.28
CA PHE A 102 -5.05 4.36 9.40
C PHE A 102 -6.41 3.65 9.38
N ARG A 103 -7.43 4.36 8.92
CA ARG A 103 -8.79 3.84 8.78
C ARG A 103 -9.11 3.70 7.29
N THR A 104 -9.62 2.54 6.89
CA THR A 104 -10.08 2.33 5.51
C THR A 104 -11.32 3.16 5.21
N SER A 105 -11.63 3.34 3.92
CA SER A 105 -12.84 4.03 3.45
C SER A 105 -14.14 3.41 3.97
N GLN A 106 -14.12 2.13 4.32
CA GLN A 106 -15.24 1.39 4.91
C GLN A 106 -15.23 1.39 6.45
N GLY A 107 -14.33 2.16 7.08
CA GLY A 107 -14.34 2.42 8.51
C GLY A 107 -13.57 1.42 9.38
N MET A 108 -12.81 0.49 8.78
CA MET A 108 -12.01 -0.47 9.53
C MET A 108 -10.63 0.10 9.85
N ASP A 109 -10.18 -0.04 11.09
CA ASP A 109 -8.85 0.41 11.53
C ASP A 109 -7.78 -0.64 11.25
N PHE A 110 -6.65 -0.20 10.68
CA PHE A 110 -5.46 -0.99 10.43
C PHE A 110 -4.27 -0.43 11.21
N ALA A 111 -3.39 -1.33 11.63
CA ALA A 111 -2.07 -0.99 12.14
C ALA A 111 -1.02 -1.73 11.31
N CYS A 112 -0.06 -0.99 10.76
CA CYS A 112 0.98 -1.54 9.90
C CYS A 112 2.36 -1.12 10.38
N TYR A 113 3.33 -1.99 10.15
CA TYR A 113 4.74 -1.72 10.40
C TYR A 113 5.50 -1.82 9.08
N THR A 114 6.16 -0.74 8.66
CA THR A 114 6.99 -0.72 7.45
C THR A 114 8.44 -0.51 7.82
N ARG A 115 9.34 -1.32 7.26
CA ARG A 115 10.78 -1.11 7.38
C ARG A 115 11.48 -1.37 6.06
N ARG A 116 12.67 -0.78 5.93
CA ARG A 116 13.58 -1.13 4.85
C ARG A 116 14.27 -2.43 5.20
N ASP A 117 14.18 -3.39 4.29
CA ASP A 117 14.89 -4.66 4.36
C ASP A 117 16.38 -4.42 4.06
N PRO A 118 17.29 -4.82 4.95
CA PRO A 118 18.71 -4.52 4.82
C PRO A 118 19.40 -5.33 3.70
N GLU A 119 18.85 -6.47 3.30
CA GLU A 119 19.46 -7.34 2.28
C GLU A 119 19.07 -6.93 0.87
N THR A 120 17.81 -6.53 0.69
CA THR A 120 17.22 -6.17 -0.61
C THR A 120 17.15 -4.67 -0.84
N GLY A 121 17.31 -3.85 0.21
CA GLY A 121 17.10 -2.41 0.17
C GLY A 121 15.64 -1.99 -0.01
N SER A 122 14.71 -2.95 -0.09
CA SER A 122 13.30 -2.71 -0.39
C SER A 122 12.47 -2.46 0.87
N TYR A 123 11.40 -1.68 0.77
CA TYR A 123 10.48 -1.44 1.88
C TYR A 123 9.42 -2.54 1.94
N GLN A 124 9.35 -3.20 3.08
CA GLN A 124 8.40 -4.26 3.36
C GLN A 124 7.45 -3.80 4.45
N THR A 125 6.17 -4.20 4.36
CA THR A 125 5.15 -3.81 5.32
C THR A 125 4.47 -5.05 5.90
N TRP A 126 4.33 -5.08 7.21
CA TRP A 126 3.58 -6.07 7.96
C TRP A 126 2.25 -5.48 8.39
N CYS A 127 1.17 -6.24 8.17
CA CYS A 127 -0.13 -5.94 8.78
C CYS A 127 -0.13 -6.50 10.21
N ILE A 128 -0.23 -5.61 11.20
CA ILE A 128 -0.26 -5.96 12.63
C ILE A 128 -1.70 -6.10 13.13
N LYS A 129 -2.59 -5.23 12.63
CA LYS A 129 -4.03 -5.28 12.91
C LYS A 129 -4.84 -4.93 11.66
N PRO A 130 -6.03 -5.53 11.47
CA PRO A 130 -6.61 -6.62 12.28
C PRO A 130 -5.80 -7.93 12.17
N GLU A 131 -6.05 -8.88 13.07
CA GLU A 131 -5.39 -10.19 13.00
C GLU A 131 -5.81 -10.93 11.71
N LEU A 132 -4.91 -11.72 11.12
CA LEU A 132 -5.15 -12.38 9.83
C LEU A 132 -6.37 -13.32 9.87
N GLU A 133 -6.57 -13.96 11.03
CA GLU A 133 -7.71 -14.83 11.32
C GLU A 133 -9.04 -14.07 11.25
N VAL A 134 -9.07 -12.82 11.73
CA VAL A 134 -10.24 -11.93 11.66
C VAL A 134 -10.54 -11.55 10.20
N MET A 135 -9.50 -11.48 9.36
CA MET A 135 -9.67 -11.26 7.92
C MET A 135 -10.07 -12.52 7.14
N GLY A 136 -10.17 -13.68 7.80
CA GLY A 136 -10.47 -14.96 7.18
C GLY A 136 -9.40 -15.40 6.17
N LEU A 137 -8.15 -15.01 6.38
CA LEU A 137 -7.02 -15.29 5.49
C LEU A 137 -6.18 -16.46 6.02
N GLY A 138 -5.82 -17.38 5.12
CA GLY A 138 -4.75 -18.36 5.33
C GLY A 138 -3.40 -17.84 4.83
N ALA A 139 -2.33 -18.62 5.01
CA ALA A 139 -0.94 -18.22 4.80
C ALA A 139 -0.60 -17.71 3.37
N HIS A 140 -1.41 -18.02 2.37
CA HIS A 140 -1.31 -17.51 0.99
C HIS A 140 -2.61 -16.85 0.50
N GLY A 141 -3.56 -16.64 1.40
CA GLY A 141 -4.79 -15.92 1.11
C GLY A 141 -4.51 -14.42 1.17
N GLY A 142 -4.74 -13.72 0.07
CA GLY A 142 -4.91 -12.28 0.13
C GLY A 142 -3.63 -11.43 0.18
N HIS A 143 -2.59 -11.83 -0.53
CA HIS A 143 -1.35 -11.03 -0.67
C HIS A 143 -0.69 -10.75 0.67
N LEU A 144 -0.65 -11.80 1.50
CA LEU A 144 0.15 -11.85 2.70
C LEU A 144 1.06 -13.06 2.59
N TYR A 145 2.30 -12.88 3.04
CA TYR A 145 3.17 -13.99 3.38
C TYR A 145 2.78 -14.55 4.75
N ASP A 146 3.24 -15.77 5.05
CA ASP A 146 2.96 -16.48 6.30
C ASP A 146 3.33 -15.70 7.58
N ASP A 147 4.25 -14.73 7.47
CA ASP A 147 4.70 -13.87 8.57
C ASP A 147 3.86 -12.58 8.71
N GLY A 148 2.79 -12.42 7.93
CA GLY A 148 1.93 -11.23 7.92
C GLY A 148 2.48 -10.06 7.11
N ARG A 149 3.58 -10.25 6.37
CA ARG A 149 4.09 -9.26 5.42
C ARG A 149 3.19 -9.18 4.19
N ILE A 150 2.87 -7.97 3.75
CA ILE A 150 2.11 -7.72 2.53
C ILE A 150 2.98 -8.08 1.32
N CYS A 151 2.43 -8.92 0.45
CA CYS A 151 3.02 -9.32 -0.81
C CYS A 151 2.64 -8.30 -1.91
N TYR A 152 3.62 -7.57 -2.42
CA TYR A 152 3.36 -6.48 -3.37
C TYR A 152 3.45 -6.90 -4.86
N GLY A 153 3.78 -8.15 -5.16
CA GLY A 153 3.96 -8.65 -6.52
C GLY A 153 4.25 -10.15 -6.55
N TRP A 154 4.55 -10.69 -7.73
CA TRP A 154 4.72 -12.13 -7.94
C TRP A 154 6.01 -12.72 -7.36
N ASP A 155 7.06 -11.91 -7.27
CA ASP A 155 8.35 -12.39 -6.82
C ASP A 155 8.40 -12.45 -5.29
N ASN A 156 9.04 -13.50 -4.78
CA ASN A 156 9.40 -13.61 -3.37
C ASN A 156 10.21 -12.37 -2.97
N ASP A 157 9.84 -11.74 -1.84
CA ASP A 157 10.43 -10.50 -1.33
C ASP A 157 10.13 -9.23 -2.16
N SER A 158 8.96 -9.17 -2.80
CA SER A 158 8.46 -7.95 -3.44
C SER A 158 8.24 -6.82 -2.42
N GLY A 159 9.28 -6.01 -2.18
CA GLY A 159 9.20 -4.76 -1.45
C GLY A 159 9.01 -3.55 -2.37
N MET A 160 8.84 -2.37 -1.78
CA MET A 160 8.68 -1.10 -2.47
C MET A 160 9.99 -0.30 -2.52
N PRO A 161 10.15 0.63 -3.48
CA PRO A 161 11.39 1.41 -3.61
C PRO A 161 11.50 2.56 -2.59
N SER A 162 10.40 2.96 -1.97
CA SER A 162 10.37 4.03 -0.96
C SER A 162 9.38 3.72 0.15
N LEU A 163 9.60 4.33 1.32
CA LEU A 163 8.66 4.29 2.44
C LEU A 163 7.27 4.80 2.04
N GLU A 164 7.23 5.86 1.23
CA GLU A 164 6.00 6.46 0.72
C GLU A 164 5.21 5.47 -0.15
N SER A 165 5.88 4.78 -1.07
CA SER A 165 5.26 3.77 -1.92
C SER A 165 4.78 2.55 -1.12
N ALA A 166 5.54 2.11 -0.12
CA ALA A 166 5.15 1.02 0.79
C ALA A 166 3.87 1.35 1.57
N TYR A 167 3.82 2.55 2.15
CA TYR A 167 2.63 3.05 2.84
C TYR A 167 1.42 3.10 1.90
N ALA A 168 1.57 3.76 0.74
CA ALA A 168 0.46 3.90 -0.20
C ALA A 168 -0.09 2.55 -0.67
N LYS A 169 0.79 1.59 -0.97
CA LYS A 169 0.38 0.24 -1.38
C LYS A 169 -0.29 -0.54 -0.24
N ALA A 170 0.17 -0.37 1.00
CA ALA A 170 -0.46 -0.98 2.17
C ALA A 170 -1.89 -0.44 2.41
N VAL A 171 -2.12 0.86 2.20
CA VAL A 171 -3.46 1.47 2.30
C VAL A 171 -4.40 0.91 1.24
N VAL A 172 -3.93 0.78 -0.01
CA VAL A 172 -4.71 0.17 -1.10
C VAL A 172 -5.07 -1.28 -0.75
N TRP A 173 -4.07 -2.08 -0.36
CA TRP A 173 -4.27 -3.47 0.03
C TRP A 173 -5.32 -3.59 1.15
N ALA A 174 -5.24 -2.77 2.20
CA ALA A 174 -6.21 -2.82 3.30
C ALA A 174 -7.63 -2.47 2.84
N ASN A 175 -7.79 -1.45 1.99
CA ASN A 175 -9.12 -1.10 1.45
C ASN A 175 -9.70 -2.22 0.58
N GLU A 176 -8.89 -2.84 -0.28
CA GLU A 176 -9.31 -4.00 -1.07
C GLU A 176 -9.74 -5.16 -0.18
N ARG A 177 -9.00 -5.43 0.90
CA ARG A 177 -9.34 -6.50 1.86
C ARG A 177 -10.69 -6.28 2.51
N VAL A 178 -10.97 -5.07 2.99
CA VAL A 178 -12.26 -4.76 3.61
C VAL A 178 -13.39 -4.86 2.58
N ALA A 179 -13.16 -4.42 1.35
CA ALA A 179 -14.14 -4.53 0.28
C ALA A 179 -14.47 -6.00 -0.06
N MET A 180 -13.46 -6.86 -0.11
CA MET A 180 -13.63 -8.31 -0.34
C MET A 180 -14.38 -9.00 0.80
N MET A 181 -14.07 -8.66 2.06
CA MET A 181 -14.82 -9.19 3.22
C MET A 181 -16.29 -8.79 3.13
N ALA A 182 -16.56 -7.51 2.87
CA ALA A 182 -17.93 -7.02 2.75
C ALA A 182 -18.69 -7.66 1.56
N ALA A 183 -18.03 -7.91 0.42
CA ALA A 183 -18.62 -8.61 -0.72
C ALA A 183 -18.98 -10.06 -0.38
N LYS A 184 -18.07 -10.77 0.31
CA LYS A 184 -18.30 -12.15 0.78
C LYS A 184 -19.49 -12.23 1.73
N GLU A 185 -19.63 -11.28 2.66
CA GLU A 185 -20.79 -11.20 3.57
C GLU A 185 -22.11 -10.99 2.84
N ARG A 186 -22.10 -10.26 1.71
CA ARG A 186 -23.27 -10.05 0.87
C ARG A 186 -23.58 -11.22 -0.08
N GLY A 187 -22.75 -12.26 -0.10
CA GLY A 187 -22.88 -13.35 -1.08
C GLY A 187 -22.61 -12.89 -2.52
N GLU A 188 -21.97 -11.73 -2.69
CA GLU A 188 -21.53 -11.24 -3.99
C GLU A 188 -20.23 -11.95 -4.37
N PRO A 189 -19.98 -12.18 -5.67
CA PRO A 189 -18.65 -12.60 -6.09
C PRO A 189 -17.65 -11.59 -5.54
N ALA A 190 -16.64 -12.07 -4.81
CA ALA A 190 -15.52 -11.23 -4.44
C ALA A 190 -14.99 -10.63 -5.75
N ALA A 191 -14.82 -9.31 -5.80
CA ALA A 191 -14.23 -8.66 -6.95
C ALA A 191 -12.72 -9.03 -7.01
N PHE A 192 -12.46 -10.25 -7.47
CA PHE A 192 -11.18 -10.88 -7.82
C PHE A 192 -10.25 -11.31 -6.69
N SER A 193 -9.56 -12.42 -6.96
CA SER A 193 -8.33 -12.88 -6.33
C SER A 193 -7.17 -12.32 -7.15
N LEU A 194 -6.21 -11.63 -6.54
CA LEU A 194 -5.00 -11.11 -7.20
C LEU A 194 -4.06 -12.21 -7.77
N ASN A 195 -4.53 -13.46 -7.90
CA ASN A 195 -3.92 -14.50 -8.73
C ASN A 195 -4.22 -14.19 -10.20
N ALA A 196 -3.23 -14.28 -11.08
CA ALA A 196 -3.50 -14.32 -12.52
C ALA A 196 -3.81 -15.73 -13.06
N ASP A 197 -4.20 -16.64 -12.18
CA ASP A 197 -4.56 -18.03 -12.52
C ASP A 197 -5.97 -18.38 -12.00
N ASP A 198 -6.95 -17.51 -12.24
CA ASP A 198 -8.37 -17.91 -12.37
C ASP A 198 -8.86 -17.60 -13.79
#